data_AF-A0AA96WM89-F1
#
_entry.id   AF-A0AA96WM89-F1
#
_cell.length_a   1.000
_cell.length_b   1.000
_cell.length_c   1.000
_cell.angle_alpha   90.00
_cell.angle_beta   90.00
_cell.angle_gamma   90.00
#
_symmetry.space_group_name_H-M   'P 1'
#
loop_
_entity.id
_entity.type
_entity.pdbx_description
1 polymer ?
#
loop_
_entity_poly.entity_id
_entity_poly.type
_entity_poly.pdbx_seq_one_letter_code
_entity_poly.pdbx_strand_id
1 'polypeptide(L)'
;MGNNLRTNLTTDEPTEEQMGWAYVFLDDLKTNKALNADWQTHLTNASDPKYGISDKVNYLDNFLADNGYNTTAEAVLSLLKTPWWNDYIASRKPNDQSDRFVQDLLQDSHLYREWAQIIQQSATGGNLDKADQFLKQNGYDCTAIQVNASFLKMRDKNLNFWTGTYGQTIVQPTSGGDAQPGPAVIVYGDSTVSVGPEKLFAFKYSQGTLTWTTDGGGGLETNSTSGSITFSQINRPKSEDSYVGCTFSGTITYPEGTNKNFSGIYTFNGKIGDPPPNQRGNVNHPPSVDTNTVDQLAKTLGPYIQIGFAISLLFGAGGALFKGGKWLKDKFSSEVKEKVDDAVETTKQELSEVPPDEFNNQSTTAKQLTEEMNNTSDPEKQKEIEEEIDQENEADEKSFEDEETDLTGEGETANTLDEALE
;
A
#
# COMPACT_ATOMS: atom_id res chain seq x y z
N MET A 1 -31.26 -11.70 -8.41
CA MET A 1 -31.24 -13.14 -8.76
C MET A 1 -30.00 -13.70 -8.10
N GLY A 2 -30.17 -14.38 -6.96
CA GLY A 2 -29.05 -14.88 -6.16
C GLY A 2 -28.45 -16.11 -6.81
N ASN A 3 -27.17 -16.03 -7.17
CA ASN A 3 -26.39 -17.22 -7.47
C ASN A 3 -26.04 -17.90 -6.14
N ASN A 4 -26.74 -18.99 -5.86
CA ASN A 4 -26.35 -19.93 -4.82
C ASN A 4 -25.06 -20.63 -5.26
N LEU A 5 -23.91 -20.14 -4.80
CA LEU A 5 -22.70 -20.95 -4.72
C LEU A 5 -22.92 -21.96 -3.58
N ARG A 6 -23.46 -23.13 -3.93
CA ARG A 6 -23.37 -24.32 -3.08
C ARG A 6 -21.98 -24.91 -3.31
N THR A 7 -21.03 -24.55 -2.46
CA THR A 7 -19.74 -25.23 -2.34
C THR A 7 -19.97 -26.53 -1.55
N ASN A 8 -20.05 -27.65 -2.29
CA ASN A 8 -19.58 -28.89 -1.70
C ASN A 8 -18.08 -28.70 -1.46
N LEU A 9 -17.56 -29.08 -0.29
CA LEU A 9 -16.12 -29.34 -0.12
C LEU A 9 -15.73 -30.42 -1.13
N THR A 10 -15.30 -30.01 -2.32
CA THR A 10 -14.84 -30.91 -3.35
C THR A 10 -13.40 -31.27 -3.00
N THR A 11 -13.11 -32.56 -2.90
CA THR A 11 -11.76 -33.15 -2.87
C THR A 11 -10.96 -32.91 -4.17
N ASP A 12 -11.35 -31.92 -4.96
CA ASP A 12 -10.82 -31.64 -6.27
C ASP A 12 -9.79 -30.52 -6.14
N GLU A 13 -8.57 -30.78 -6.59
CA GLU A 13 -7.49 -29.79 -6.56
C GLU A 13 -7.95 -28.44 -7.17
N PRO A 14 -7.51 -27.30 -6.62
CA PRO A 14 -7.80 -25.97 -7.17
C PRO A 14 -7.54 -25.89 -8.68
N THR A 15 -8.47 -25.27 -9.41
CA THR A 15 -8.35 -25.03 -10.85
C THR A 15 -7.25 -24.01 -11.16
N GLU A 16 -6.77 -23.98 -12.43
CA GLU A 16 -5.81 -22.96 -12.86
C GLU A 16 -6.34 -21.53 -12.67
N GLU A 17 -7.64 -21.31 -12.87
CA GLU A 17 -8.28 -20.02 -12.65
C GLU A 17 -8.25 -19.62 -11.17
N GLN A 18 -8.68 -20.52 -10.26
CA GLN A 18 -8.68 -20.23 -8.83
C GLN A 18 -7.26 -19.92 -8.32
N MET A 19 -6.27 -20.70 -8.75
CA MET A 19 -4.87 -20.43 -8.37
C MET A 19 -4.34 -19.11 -8.94
N GLY A 20 -4.73 -18.74 -10.17
CA GLY A 20 -4.40 -17.44 -10.73
C GLY A 20 -5.01 -16.29 -9.93
N TRP A 21 -6.27 -16.42 -9.49
CA TRP A 21 -6.91 -15.44 -8.61
C TRP A 21 -6.34 -15.44 -7.19
N ALA A 22 -5.91 -16.58 -6.67
CA ALA A 22 -5.19 -16.67 -5.40
C ALA A 22 -3.88 -15.87 -5.46
N TYR A 23 -3.13 -15.97 -6.56
CA TYR A 23 -1.94 -15.15 -6.77
C TYR A 23 -2.26 -13.66 -6.73
N VAL A 24 -3.30 -13.22 -7.46
CA VAL A 24 -3.67 -11.79 -7.48
C VAL A 24 -4.12 -11.31 -6.10
N PHE A 25 -4.87 -12.13 -5.36
CA PHE A 25 -5.27 -11.82 -3.99
C PHE A 25 -4.05 -11.60 -3.09
N LEU A 26 -3.11 -12.56 -3.06
CA LEU A 26 -1.90 -12.47 -2.24
C LEU A 26 -0.99 -11.32 -2.66
N ASP A 27 -0.95 -10.96 -3.94
CA ASP A 27 -0.20 -9.80 -4.41
C ASP A 27 -0.88 -8.48 -3.98
N ASP A 28 -2.22 -8.38 -4.05
CA ASP A 28 -2.96 -7.22 -3.60
C ASP A 28 -2.81 -6.98 -2.08
N LEU A 29 -2.67 -8.03 -1.26
CA LEU A 29 -2.43 -7.89 0.18
C LEU A 29 -1.18 -7.05 0.51
N LYS A 30 -0.17 -7.07 -0.37
CA LYS A 30 1.12 -6.36 -0.17
C LYS A 30 0.98 -4.85 -0.29
N THR A 31 0.04 -4.37 -1.08
CA THR A 31 -0.18 -2.93 -1.28
C THR A 31 -1.45 -2.43 -0.60
N ASN A 32 -2.39 -3.32 -0.33
CA ASN A 32 -3.68 -3.03 0.30
C ASN A 32 -3.66 -3.46 1.77
N LYS A 33 -3.04 -2.64 2.64
CA LYS A 33 -2.91 -2.94 4.08
C LYS A 33 -4.26 -3.10 4.78
N ALA A 34 -5.29 -2.37 4.33
CA ALA A 34 -6.66 -2.58 4.82
C ALA A 34 -7.20 -3.98 4.50
N LEU A 35 -7.05 -4.44 3.25
CA LEU A 35 -7.45 -5.81 2.86
C LEU A 35 -6.64 -6.87 3.61
N ASN A 36 -5.34 -6.64 3.83
CA ASN A 36 -4.50 -7.53 4.62
C ASN A 36 -4.99 -7.62 6.07
N ALA A 37 -5.21 -6.49 6.74
CA ALA A 37 -5.74 -6.47 8.11
C ALA A 37 -7.11 -7.16 8.22
N ASP A 38 -8.00 -6.94 7.24
CA ASP A 38 -9.29 -7.61 7.17
C ASP A 38 -9.10 -9.13 6.99
N TRP A 39 -8.22 -9.56 6.09
CA TRP A 39 -7.92 -10.97 5.87
C TRP A 39 -7.37 -11.66 7.12
N GLN A 40 -6.40 -11.04 7.80
CA GLN A 40 -5.84 -11.55 9.06
C GLN A 40 -6.90 -11.66 10.16
N THR A 41 -7.82 -10.69 10.23
CA THR A 41 -8.97 -10.75 11.14
C THR A 41 -9.89 -11.92 10.80
N HIS A 42 -10.15 -12.17 9.51
CA HIS A 42 -10.98 -13.29 9.08
C HIS A 42 -10.31 -14.64 9.35
N LEU A 43 -8.99 -14.76 9.14
CA LEU A 43 -8.22 -15.95 9.51
C LEU A 43 -8.29 -16.21 11.02
N THR A 44 -8.09 -15.18 11.84
CA THR A 44 -8.20 -15.27 13.31
C THR A 44 -9.61 -15.68 13.76
N ASN A 45 -10.65 -15.16 13.12
CA ASN A 45 -12.03 -15.57 13.44
C ASN A 45 -12.33 -16.99 12.99
N ALA A 46 -11.77 -17.40 11.84
CA ALA A 46 -11.89 -18.75 11.30
C ALA A 46 -11.15 -19.79 12.16
N SER A 47 -10.09 -19.43 12.90
CA SER A 47 -9.38 -20.37 13.77
C SER A 47 -10.20 -20.78 15.01
N ASP A 48 -11.33 -20.14 15.31
CA ASP A 48 -12.16 -20.48 16.47
C ASP A 48 -12.59 -21.97 16.43
N PRO A 49 -12.19 -22.79 17.43
CA PRO A 49 -12.42 -24.23 17.43
C PRO A 49 -13.89 -24.63 17.50
N LYS A 50 -14.81 -23.69 17.76
CA LYS A 50 -16.25 -23.97 17.80
C LYS A 50 -16.86 -24.21 16.41
N TYR A 51 -16.21 -23.76 15.35
CA TYR A 51 -16.69 -23.93 13.98
C TYR A 51 -16.09 -25.19 13.33
N GLY A 52 -16.90 -25.93 12.56
CA GLY A 52 -16.36 -27.03 11.75
C GLY A 52 -15.56 -26.50 10.57
N ILE A 53 -14.60 -27.28 10.06
CA ILE A 53 -13.76 -26.92 8.91
C ILE A 53 -14.59 -26.38 7.73
N SER A 54 -15.71 -27.02 7.39
CA SER A 54 -16.56 -26.55 6.29
C SER A 54 -17.11 -25.14 6.50
N ASP A 55 -17.45 -24.77 7.74
CA ASP A 55 -17.96 -23.43 8.04
C ASP A 55 -16.84 -22.39 7.99
N LYS A 56 -15.64 -22.76 8.45
CA LYS A 56 -14.43 -21.92 8.36
C LYS A 56 -14.08 -21.63 6.90
N VAL A 57 -14.07 -22.65 6.04
CA VAL A 57 -13.80 -22.51 4.60
C VAL A 57 -14.85 -21.66 3.92
N ASN A 58 -16.13 -21.94 4.15
CA ASN A 58 -17.21 -21.14 3.56
C ASN A 58 -17.15 -19.67 4.01
N TYR A 59 -16.74 -19.41 5.26
CA TYR A 59 -16.56 -18.06 5.76
C TYR A 59 -15.45 -17.30 5.02
N LEU A 60 -14.30 -17.95 4.81
CA LEU A 60 -13.17 -17.35 4.06
C LEU A 60 -13.46 -17.23 2.55
N ASP A 61 -14.15 -18.20 1.95
CA ASP A 61 -14.59 -18.15 0.55
C ASP A 61 -15.54 -16.97 0.30
N ASN A 62 -16.48 -16.72 1.22
CA ASN A 62 -17.37 -15.57 1.13
C ASN A 62 -16.60 -14.25 1.21
N PHE A 63 -15.60 -14.15 2.10
CA PHE A 63 -14.73 -12.96 2.17
C PHE A 63 -14.02 -12.69 0.84
N LEU A 64 -13.44 -13.74 0.22
CA LEU A 64 -12.76 -13.63 -1.07
C LEU A 64 -13.73 -13.20 -2.18
N ALA A 65 -14.92 -13.81 -2.24
CA ALA A 65 -15.94 -13.48 -3.22
C ALA A 65 -16.48 -12.05 -3.07
N ASP A 66 -16.75 -11.60 -1.84
CA ASP A 66 -17.25 -10.26 -1.53
C ASP A 66 -16.21 -9.19 -1.93
N ASN A 67 -14.91 -9.50 -1.80
CA ASN A 67 -13.83 -8.64 -2.26
C ASN A 67 -13.48 -8.80 -3.75
N GLY A 68 -14.21 -9.62 -4.51
CA GLY A 68 -14.11 -9.72 -5.96
C GLY A 68 -13.08 -10.73 -6.49
N TYR A 69 -12.59 -11.64 -5.65
CA TYR A 69 -11.65 -12.68 -6.05
C TYR A 69 -12.39 -13.98 -6.38
N ASN A 70 -12.29 -14.44 -7.63
CA ASN A 70 -12.86 -15.73 -8.05
C ASN A 70 -11.91 -16.89 -7.69
N THR A 71 -11.67 -17.04 -6.39
CA THR A 71 -10.80 -18.06 -5.80
C THR A 71 -11.45 -18.67 -4.55
N THR A 72 -10.78 -19.63 -3.93
CA THR A 72 -11.19 -20.25 -2.67
C THR A 72 -10.07 -20.14 -1.65
N ALA A 73 -10.41 -20.24 -0.37
CA ALA A 73 -9.45 -20.30 0.73
C ALA A 73 -8.48 -21.47 0.53
N GLU A 74 -8.98 -22.61 0.03
CA GLU A 74 -8.15 -23.76 -0.33
C GLU A 74 -7.12 -23.43 -1.41
N ALA A 75 -7.48 -22.67 -2.45
CA ALA A 75 -6.54 -22.26 -3.50
C ALA A 75 -5.48 -21.29 -2.98
N VAL A 76 -5.86 -20.33 -2.13
CA VAL A 76 -4.94 -19.40 -1.47
C VAL A 76 -3.92 -20.17 -0.63
N LEU A 77 -4.39 -21.04 0.25
CA LEU A 77 -3.52 -21.84 1.12
C LEU A 77 -2.68 -22.85 0.34
N SER A 78 -3.21 -23.42 -0.75
CA SER A 78 -2.46 -24.31 -1.64
C SER A 78 -1.32 -23.56 -2.33
N LEU A 79 -1.55 -22.31 -2.76
CA LEU A 79 -0.51 -21.49 -3.39
C LEU A 79 0.61 -21.15 -2.41
N LEU A 80 0.27 -20.75 -1.18
CA LEU A 80 1.24 -20.46 -0.11
C LEU A 80 2.17 -21.64 0.18
N LYS A 81 1.71 -22.88 -0.03
CA LYS A 81 2.48 -24.12 0.18
C LYS A 81 3.32 -24.54 -1.01
N THR A 82 3.23 -23.87 -2.15
CA THR A 82 4.05 -24.22 -3.31
C THR A 82 5.51 -23.80 -3.09
N PRO A 83 6.51 -24.64 -3.39
CA PRO A 83 7.92 -24.25 -3.31
C PRO A 83 8.23 -22.97 -4.10
N TRP A 84 7.54 -22.83 -5.24
CA TRP A 84 7.64 -21.63 -6.06
C TRP A 84 7.22 -20.35 -5.33
N TRP A 85 6.18 -20.38 -4.49
CA TRP A 85 5.77 -19.20 -3.73
C TRP A 85 6.85 -18.76 -2.74
N ASN A 86 7.48 -19.70 -2.05
CA ASN A 86 8.57 -19.40 -1.12
C ASN A 86 9.80 -18.86 -1.86
N ASP A 87 10.15 -19.45 -3.01
CA ASP A 87 11.22 -18.94 -3.89
C ASP A 87 10.88 -17.54 -4.41
N TYR A 88 9.62 -17.30 -4.77
CA TYR A 88 9.11 -15.99 -5.20
C TYR A 88 9.33 -14.95 -4.10
N ILE A 89 8.84 -15.19 -2.89
CA ILE A 89 8.99 -14.27 -1.76
C ILE A 89 10.48 -14.02 -1.44
N ALA A 90 11.30 -15.07 -1.41
CA ALA A 90 12.74 -14.92 -1.19
C ALA A 90 13.42 -14.07 -2.27
N SER A 91 13.05 -14.25 -3.54
CA SER A 91 13.62 -13.50 -4.67
C SER A 91 13.25 -12.01 -4.69
N ARG A 92 12.21 -11.62 -3.95
CA ARG A 92 11.70 -10.24 -3.90
C ARG A 92 12.40 -9.35 -2.90
N LYS A 93 13.20 -9.91 -2.00
CA LYS A 93 13.87 -9.14 -0.96
C LYS A 93 14.65 -7.98 -1.58
N PRO A 94 14.32 -6.72 -1.22
CA PRO A 94 15.00 -5.54 -1.74
C PRO A 94 16.46 -5.57 -1.29
N ASN A 95 17.32 -4.92 -2.07
CA ASN A 95 18.73 -4.75 -1.77
C ASN A 95 19.15 -3.31 -2.05
N ASP A 96 20.37 -2.94 -1.66
CA ASP A 96 20.88 -1.57 -1.84
C ASP A 96 20.85 -1.08 -3.29
N GLN A 97 20.98 -1.99 -4.28
CA GLN A 97 20.96 -1.63 -5.69
C GLN A 97 19.54 -1.38 -6.21
N SER A 98 18.55 -2.14 -5.76
CA SER A 98 17.15 -1.85 -6.07
C SER A 98 16.66 -0.60 -5.33
N ASP A 99 17.08 -0.38 -4.08
CA ASP A 99 16.83 0.87 -3.35
C ASP A 99 17.45 2.06 -4.09
N ARG A 100 18.71 1.96 -4.52
CA ARG A 100 19.37 3.00 -5.31
C ARG A 100 18.64 3.25 -6.64
N PHE A 101 18.22 2.20 -7.34
CA PHE A 101 17.52 2.35 -8.62
C PHE A 101 16.21 3.13 -8.47
N VAL A 102 15.41 2.84 -7.44
CA VAL A 102 14.14 3.57 -7.19
C VAL A 102 14.39 5.06 -6.97
N GLN A 103 15.43 5.41 -6.21
CA GLN A 103 15.82 6.80 -5.97
C GLN A 103 16.27 7.49 -7.26
N ASP A 104 17.20 6.87 -8.00
CA ASP A 104 17.70 7.39 -9.27
C ASP A 104 16.52 7.59 -10.25
N LEU A 105 15.58 6.65 -10.29
CA LEU A 105 14.43 6.69 -11.20
C LEU A 105 13.47 7.86 -10.90
N LEU A 106 13.19 8.13 -9.62
CA LEU A 106 12.26 9.19 -9.22
C LEU A 106 12.87 10.59 -9.35
N GLN A 107 14.19 10.68 -9.49
CA GLN A 107 14.93 11.93 -9.65
C GLN A 107 15.34 12.20 -11.11
N ASP A 108 15.46 11.16 -11.94
CA ASP A 108 15.85 11.26 -13.35
C ASP A 108 14.67 10.95 -14.29
N SER A 109 14.06 11.99 -14.85
CA SER A 109 12.94 11.89 -15.80
C SER A 109 13.28 11.14 -17.10
N HIS A 110 14.56 11.08 -17.48
CA HIS A 110 15.02 10.30 -18.63
C HIS A 110 15.06 8.82 -18.27
N LEU A 111 15.71 8.46 -17.16
CA LEU A 111 15.74 7.08 -16.66
C LEU A 111 14.31 6.55 -16.45
N TYR A 112 13.41 7.38 -15.92
CA TYR A 112 12.01 7.02 -15.72
C TYR A 112 11.28 6.67 -17.02
N ARG A 113 11.46 7.49 -18.06
CA ARG A 113 10.90 7.21 -19.40
C ARG A 113 11.46 5.95 -20.01
N GLU A 114 12.77 5.72 -19.91
CA GLU A 114 13.40 4.51 -20.44
C GLU A 114 12.87 3.27 -19.71
N TRP A 115 12.77 3.32 -18.38
CA TRP A 115 12.22 2.23 -17.59
C TRP A 115 10.78 1.91 -17.97
N ALA A 116 9.91 2.91 -18.09
CA ALA A 116 8.53 2.72 -18.51
C ALA A 116 8.44 2.02 -19.89
N GLN A 117 9.29 2.41 -20.85
CA GLN A 117 9.36 1.77 -22.16
C GLN A 117 9.88 0.33 -22.08
N ILE A 118 10.86 0.05 -21.23
CA ILE A 118 11.37 -1.32 -21.04
C ILE A 118 10.28 -2.20 -20.43
N ILE A 119 9.51 -1.70 -19.46
CA ILE A 119 8.37 -2.42 -18.90
C ILE A 119 7.28 -2.64 -19.95
N GLN A 120 7.05 -1.70 -20.88
CA GLN A 120 6.13 -1.91 -22.01
C GLN A 120 6.58 -3.04 -22.93
N GLN A 121 7.88 -3.13 -23.18
CA GLN A 121 8.46 -4.22 -23.97
C GLN A 121 8.37 -5.57 -23.25
N SER A 122 8.59 -5.58 -21.94
CA SER A 122 8.40 -6.73 -21.05
C SER A 122 6.94 -7.20 -21.04
N ALA A 123 5.99 -6.26 -20.95
CA ALA A 123 4.56 -6.54 -21.04
C ALA A 123 4.17 -7.20 -22.37
N THR A 124 4.75 -6.73 -23.48
CA THR A 124 4.54 -7.33 -24.81
C THR A 124 5.16 -8.73 -24.92
N GLY A 125 6.29 -8.98 -24.27
CA GLY A 125 6.92 -10.31 -24.19
C GLY A 125 6.21 -11.26 -23.21
N GLY A 126 5.53 -10.70 -22.21
CA GLY A 126 4.91 -11.45 -21.11
C GLY A 126 5.91 -12.04 -20.13
N ASN A 127 7.06 -11.40 -19.92
CA ASN A 127 8.08 -11.74 -18.92
C ASN A 127 8.93 -10.50 -18.56
N LEU A 128 9.81 -10.62 -17.56
CA LEU A 128 10.65 -9.51 -17.07
C LEU A 128 12.12 -9.55 -17.56
N ASP A 129 12.48 -10.48 -18.45
CA ASP A 129 13.87 -10.68 -18.87
C ASP A 129 14.54 -9.40 -19.39
N LYS A 130 13.78 -8.57 -20.13
CA LYS A 130 14.28 -7.30 -20.67
C LYS A 130 14.48 -6.25 -19.58
N ALA A 131 13.61 -6.23 -18.57
CA ALA A 131 13.73 -5.33 -17.43
C ALA A 131 14.97 -5.68 -16.60
N ASP A 132 15.18 -6.96 -16.31
CA ASP A 132 16.37 -7.42 -15.58
C ASP A 132 17.66 -7.17 -16.38
N GLN A 133 17.63 -7.35 -17.70
CA GLN A 133 18.76 -6.99 -18.57
C GLN A 133 19.05 -5.49 -18.56
N PHE A 134 18.03 -4.64 -18.58
CA PHE A 134 18.19 -3.19 -18.52
C PHE A 134 18.85 -2.76 -17.21
N LEU A 135 18.39 -3.28 -16.07
CA LEU A 135 18.97 -3.00 -14.75
C LEU A 135 20.46 -3.34 -14.73
N LYS A 136 20.81 -4.56 -15.16
CA LYS A 136 22.20 -5.02 -15.21
C LYS A 136 23.07 -4.20 -16.15
N GLN A 137 22.55 -3.81 -17.33
CA GLN A 137 23.28 -2.99 -18.29
C GLN A 137 23.54 -1.56 -17.79
N ASN A 138 22.66 -1.04 -16.94
CA ASN A 138 22.81 0.27 -16.31
C ASN A 138 23.54 0.20 -14.95
N GLY A 139 24.12 -0.94 -14.60
CA GLY A 139 24.98 -1.10 -13.42
C GLY A 139 24.24 -1.32 -12.10
N TYR A 140 22.97 -1.75 -12.15
CA TYR A 140 22.21 -2.14 -10.97
C TYR A 140 22.19 -3.67 -10.83
N ASP A 141 22.73 -4.18 -9.71
CA ASP A 141 22.72 -5.61 -9.39
C ASP A 141 21.44 -6.00 -8.64
N CYS A 142 20.33 -5.94 -9.38
CA CYS A 142 19.00 -6.27 -8.88
C CYS A 142 18.07 -6.71 -10.03
N THR A 143 16.86 -7.14 -9.67
CA THR A 143 15.79 -7.54 -10.59
C THR A 143 14.62 -6.56 -10.54
N ALA A 144 13.78 -6.57 -11.57
CA ALA A 144 12.59 -5.73 -11.63
C ALA A 144 11.63 -5.97 -10.46
N ILE A 145 11.53 -7.21 -9.97
CA ILE A 145 10.67 -7.51 -8.82
C ILE A 145 11.24 -6.96 -7.51
N GLN A 146 12.57 -6.93 -7.35
CA GLN A 146 13.23 -6.27 -6.22
C GLN A 146 13.07 -4.75 -6.28
N VAL A 147 13.07 -4.17 -7.48
CA VAL A 147 12.75 -2.74 -7.69
C VAL A 147 11.32 -2.42 -7.21
N ASN A 148 10.34 -3.27 -7.54
CA ASN A 148 8.98 -3.09 -7.02
C ASN A 148 8.93 -3.22 -5.49
N ALA A 149 9.60 -4.21 -4.90
CA ALA A 149 9.67 -4.38 -3.45
C ALA A 149 10.34 -3.20 -2.74
N SER A 150 11.42 -2.66 -3.32
CA SER A 150 12.15 -1.49 -2.79
C SER A 150 11.27 -0.25 -2.79
N PHE A 151 10.46 -0.07 -3.84
CA PHE A 151 9.48 0.98 -3.86
C PHE A 151 8.47 0.83 -2.73
N LEU A 152 7.85 -0.34 -2.55
CA LEU A 152 6.90 -0.58 -1.46
C LEU A 152 7.53 -0.31 -0.08
N LYS A 153 8.76 -0.80 0.14
CA LYS A 153 9.56 -0.51 1.35
C LYS A 153 9.72 1.00 1.59
N MET A 154 10.04 1.77 0.55
CA MET A 154 10.19 3.23 0.66
C MET A 154 8.88 3.93 0.97
N ARG A 155 7.76 3.46 0.38
CA ARG A 155 6.44 4.05 0.65
C ARG A 155 6.08 3.98 2.12
N ASP A 156 6.51 2.96 2.84
CA ASP A 156 6.11 2.77 4.23
C ASP A 156 6.81 3.70 5.21
N LYS A 157 7.94 4.29 4.84
CA LYS A 157 8.67 5.22 5.71
C LYS A 157 8.79 6.63 5.14
N ASN A 158 8.58 6.82 3.85
CA ASN A 158 8.61 8.13 3.21
C ASN A 158 7.21 8.57 2.74
N LEU A 159 6.68 9.60 3.38
CA LEU A 159 5.33 10.10 3.14
C LEU A 159 5.21 10.83 1.77
N ASN A 160 6.32 11.23 1.15
CA ASN A 160 6.32 11.79 -0.20
C ASN A 160 5.59 10.87 -1.21
N PHE A 161 5.69 9.56 -1.02
CA PHE A 161 5.06 8.55 -1.87
C PHE A 161 3.53 8.46 -1.74
N TRP A 162 2.96 9.12 -0.73
CA TRP A 162 1.53 9.21 -0.48
C TRP A 162 0.98 10.60 -0.76
N THR A 163 1.76 11.46 -1.41
CA THR A 163 1.34 12.81 -1.80
C THR A 163 0.05 12.75 -2.61
N GLY A 164 -0.94 13.53 -2.16
CA GLY A 164 -2.26 13.56 -2.79
C GLY A 164 -3.31 14.26 -1.94
N THR A 165 -4.41 14.62 -2.59
CA THR A 165 -5.61 15.12 -1.93
C THR A 165 -6.59 13.97 -1.72
N TYR A 166 -6.72 13.53 -0.48
CA TYR A 166 -7.71 12.54 -0.06
C TYR A 166 -8.97 13.27 0.39
N GLY A 167 -9.78 13.70 -0.58
CA GLY A 167 -10.98 14.49 -0.34
C GLY A 167 -12.27 13.68 -0.20
N GLN A 168 -12.28 12.43 -0.66
CA GLN A 168 -13.42 11.55 -0.49
C GLN A 168 -13.29 10.80 0.83
N THR A 169 -13.62 11.49 1.93
CA THR A 169 -13.45 10.96 3.28
C THR A 169 -14.76 10.68 4.00
N ILE A 170 -14.73 9.65 4.83
CA ILE A 170 -15.85 9.21 5.65
C ILE A 170 -15.37 9.03 7.08
N VAL A 171 -16.12 9.58 8.02
CA VAL A 171 -16.00 9.30 9.45
C VAL A 171 -17.23 8.56 9.95
N GLN A 172 -17.04 7.56 10.81
CA GLN A 172 -18.13 6.85 11.46
C GLN A 172 -17.83 6.65 12.95
N PRO A 173 -18.75 6.98 13.87
CA PRO A 173 -18.50 6.79 15.31
C PRO A 173 -18.14 5.33 15.61
N THR A 174 -17.06 5.10 16.36
CA THR A 174 -16.67 3.73 16.74
C THR A 174 -17.69 3.06 17.67
N SER A 175 -18.51 3.87 18.36
CA SER A 175 -19.64 3.41 19.17
C SER A 175 -20.85 2.92 18.36
N GLY A 176 -20.78 2.99 17.03
CA GLY A 176 -21.92 2.76 16.14
C GLY A 176 -22.67 4.04 15.81
N GLY A 177 -23.17 4.12 14.57
CA GLY A 177 -23.85 5.28 14.02
C GLY A 177 -23.71 5.34 12.49
N ASP A 178 -24.41 6.30 11.87
CA ASP A 178 -24.33 6.51 10.43
C ASP A 178 -22.98 7.09 10.03
N ALA A 179 -22.45 6.61 8.91
CA ALA A 179 -21.29 7.18 8.26
C ALA A 179 -21.59 8.61 7.79
N GLN A 180 -20.65 9.53 8.04
CA GLN A 180 -20.75 10.93 7.66
C GLN A 180 -19.51 11.40 6.90
N PRO A 181 -19.63 12.44 6.06
CA PRO A 181 -18.49 13.17 5.54
C PRO A 181 -17.42 13.51 6.57
N GLY A 182 -16.16 13.16 6.29
CA GLY A 182 -15.00 13.52 7.11
C GLY A 182 -14.30 14.80 6.63
N PRO A 183 -13.27 15.29 7.37
CA PRO A 183 -12.34 16.27 6.83
C PRO A 183 -11.47 15.64 5.73
N ALA A 184 -11.04 16.42 4.74
CA ALA A 184 -10.06 15.96 3.76
C ALA A 184 -8.70 15.78 4.44
N VAL A 185 -7.90 14.81 3.96
CA VAL A 185 -6.48 14.70 4.31
C VAL A 185 -5.67 15.10 3.09
N ILE A 186 -4.71 16.00 3.26
CA ILE A 186 -3.81 16.39 2.18
C ILE A 186 -2.40 16.10 2.63
N VAL A 187 -1.72 15.26 1.87
CA VAL A 187 -0.29 14.98 2.04
C VAL A 187 0.45 15.85 1.04
N TYR A 188 1.28 16.76 1.54
CA TYR A 188 2.16 17.63 0.77
C TYR A 188 3.61 17.24 1.06
N GLY A 189 4.09 16.26 0.31
CA GLY A 189 5.38 15.65 0.52
C GLY A 189 5.57 15.06 1.92
N ASP A 190 6.81 15.03 2.40
CA ASP A 190 7.16 14.41 3.70
C ASP A 190 7.06 15.34 4.91
N SER A 191 7.01 16.66 4.71
CA SER A 191 7.11 17.64 5.81
C SER A 191 5.78 18.31 6.18
N THR A 192 4.75 18.15 5.35
CA THR A 192 3.48 18.86 5.55
C THR A 192 2.29 17.95 5.27
N VAL A 193 1.47 17.78 6.31
CA VAL A 193 0.17 17.13 6.21
C VAL A 193 -0.88 18.08 6.76
N SER A 194 -2.08 18.05 6.19
CA SER A 194 -3.24 18.75 6.73
C SER A 194 -4.45 17.84 6.86
N VAL A 195 -5.23 18.09 7.92
CA VAL A 195 -6.53 17.46 8.18
C VAL A 195 -7.57 18.57 8.24
N GLY A 196 -8.40 18.64 7.20
CA GLY A 196 -9.28 19.78 6.97
C GLY A 196 -8.47 21.07 6.73
N PRO A 197 -8.84 22.19 7.37
CA PRO A 197 -8.14 23.46 7.18
C PRO A 197 -6.83 23.58 7.97
N GLU A 198 -6.49 22.59 8.81
CA GLU A 198 -5.38 22.69 9.76
C GLU A 198 -4.18 21.85 9.30
N LYS A 199 -2.98 22.44 9.36
CA LYS A 199 -1.71 21.71 9.22
C LYS A 199 -1.48 20.91 10.51
N LEU A 200 -1.01 19.67 10.36
CA LEU A 200 -0.57 18.86 11.49
C LEU A 200 0.83 19.30 11.96
N PHE A 201 0.97 19.39 13.28
CA PHE A 201 2.25 19.58 13.96
C PHE A 201 2.71 18.26 14.60
N ALA A 202 4.03 18.02 14.57
CA ALA A 202 4.70 16.86 15.17
C ALA A 202 3.99 15.52 14.87
N PHE A 203 3.59 15.32 13.62
CA PHE A 203 3.10 14.01 13.17
C PHE A 203 4.28 13.06 13.01
N LYS A 204 4.03 11.75 13.10
CA LYS A 204 5.00 10.70 12.77
C LYS A 204 4.49 9.88 11.62
N TYR A 205 5.40 9.47 10.74
CA TYR A 205 5.09 8.54 9.66
C TYR A 205 6.08 7.38 9.65
N SER A 206 5.58 6.19 9.91
CA SER A 206 6.36 4.96 10.05
C SER A 206 5.51 3.76 9.67
N GLN A 207 6.10 2.76 9.02
CA GLN A 207 5.44 1.48 8.69
C GLN A 207 4.09 1.64 7.96
N GLY A 208 3.98 2.61 7.06
CA GLY A 208 2.76 2.90 6.31
C GLY A 208 1.75 3.74 7.07
N THR A 209 2.02 4.11 8.32
CA THR A 209 1.05 4.71 9.25
C THR A 209 1.45 6.14 9.66
N LEU A 210 0.55 7.08 9.42
CA LEU A 210 0.63 8.46 9.87
C LEU A 210 -0.11 8.61 11.21
N THR A 211 0.59 9.12 12.22
CA THR A 211 0.04 9.36 13.56
C THR A 211 0.25 10.80 13.99
N TRP A 212 -0.71 11.36 14.74
CA TRP A 212 -0.60 12.69 15.33
C TRP A 212 -1.40 12.77 16.63
N THR A 213 -0.96 13.64 17.54
CA THR A 213 -1.61 13.84 18.85
C THR A 213 -2.10 15.28 18.98
N THR A 214 -3.00 15.53 19.94
CA THR A 214 -3.48 16.89 20.24
C THR A 214 -2.39 17.81 20.78
N ASP A 215 -1.39 17.24 21.45
CA ASP A 215 -0.27 18.00 22.03
C ASP A 215 0.61 18.65 20.95
N GLY A 216 0.64 18.04 19.75
CA GLY A 216 1.41 18.51 18.60
C GLY A 216 2.89 18.72 18.95
N GLY A 217 3.48 19.82 18.48
CA GLY A 217 4.85 20.22 18.81
C GLY A 217 5.00 20.83 20.21
N GLY A 218 3.91 20.94 20.97
CA GLY A 218 3.85 21.63 22.26
C GLY A 218 3.68 23.15 22.14
N GLY A 219 3.41 23.81 23.27
CA GLY A 219 3.26 25.26 23.33
C GLY A 219 2.05 25.78 22.53
N LEU A 220 2.32 26.52 21.45
CA LEU A 220 1.28 27.06 20.55
C LEU A 220 1.01 26.15 19.33
N GLU A 221 1.79 25.10 19.14
CA GLU A 221 1.72 24.18 18.00
C GLU A 221 0.90 22.93 18.35
N THR A 222 -0.36 23.14 18.75
CA THR A 222 -1.30 22.06 19.11
C THR A 222 -2.18 21.67 17.93
N ASN A 223 -2.58 20.40 17.86
CA ASN A 223 -3.55 19.93 16.88
C ASN A 223 -4.96 19.90 17.49
N SER A 224 -6.00 20.23 16.71
CA SER A 224 -7.40 20.15 17.17
C SER A 224 -7.93 18.71 17.30
N THR A 225 -7.22 17.75 16.72
CA THR A 225 -7.56 16.33 16.71
C THR A 225 -6.31 15.48 16.95
N SER A 226 -6.51 14.22 17.31
CA SER A 226 -5.48 13.19 17.23
C SER A 226 -5.95 12.07 16.30
N GLY A 227 -5.02 11.28 15.76
CA GLY A 227 -5.39 10.21 14.85
C GLY A 227 -4.24 9.30 14.47
N SER A 228 -4.61 8.20 13.82
CA SER A 228 -3.72 7.19 13.28
C SER A 228 -4.37 6.66 12.02
N ILE A 229 -3.74 6.88 10.86
CA ILE A 229 -4.21 6.38 9.57
C ILE A 229 -3.11 5.61 8.86
N THR A 230 -3.45 4.44 8.32
CA THR A 230 -2.56 3.61 7.53
C THR A 230 -2.90 3.81 6.07
N PHE A 231 -1.90 4.17 5.27
CA PHE A 231 -2.05 4.31 3.83
C PHE A 231 -2.09 2.94 3.15
N SER A 232 -2.81 2.86 2.04
CA SER A 232 -3.02 1.64 1.27
C SER A 232 -3.24 1.97 -0.20
N GLN A 233 -3.10 0.97 -1.06
CA GLN A 233 -3.39 1.09 -2.47
C GLN A 233 -4.29 -0.03 -2.94
N ILE A 234 -5.40 0.36 -3.56
CA ILE A 234 -6.32 -0.54 -4.25
C ILE A 234 -5.89 -0.60 -5.71
N ASN A 235 -5.41 -1.75 -6.18
CA ASN A 235 -4.98 -1.93 -7.58
C ASN A 235 -6.13 -2.31 -8.50
N ARG A 236 -7.24 -2.80 -7.92
CA ARG A 236 -8.34 -3.41 -8.67
C ARG A 236 -9.69 -3.03 -8.05
N PRO A 237 -10.71 -2.81 -8.88
CA PRO A 237 -12.04 -2.46 -8.38
C PRO A 237 -12.66 -3.61 -7.59
N LYS A 238 -13.37 -3.27 -6.51
CA LYS A 238 -14.20 -4.21 -5.76
C LYS A 238 -15.58 -4.34 -6.42
N SER A 239 -16.31 -5.38 -6.03
CA SER A 239 -17.68 -5.65 -6.50
C SER A 239 -18.65 -4.46 -6.29
N GLU A 240 -18.50 -3.75 -5.17
CA GLU A 240 -19.36 -2.63 -4.76
C GLU A 240 -18.78 -1.24 -5.07
N ASP A 241 -17.52 -1.17 -5.49
CA ASP A 241 -16.77 0.07 -5.62
C ASP A 241 -15.69 -0.04 -6.71
N SER A 242 -15.82 0.79 -7.75
CA SER A 242 -14.90 0.78 -8.88
C SER A 242 -13.61 1.56 -8.64
N TYR A 243 -13.40 2.12 -7.45
CA TYR A 243 -12.23 2.94 -7.16
C TYR A 243 -10.94 2.11 -7.21
N VAL A 244 -9.91 2.68 -7.85
CA VAL A 244 -8.55 2.16 -7.94
C VAL A 244 -7.61 3.34 -7.66
N GLY A 245 -6.67 3.17 -6.73
CA GLY A 245 -5.75 4.23 -6.33
C GLY A 245 -5.41 4.17 -4.85
N CYS A 246 -4.72 5.21 -4.38
CA CYS A 246 -4.32 5.32 -2.98
C CYS A 246 -5.53 5.62 -2.08
N THR A 247 -5.51 5.03 -0.90
CA THR A 247 -6.49 5.19 0.16
C THR A 247 -5.79 5.33 1.50
N PHE A 248 -6.55 5.68 2.54
CA PHE A 248 -6.15 5.45 3.91
C PHE A 248 -7.34 4.89 4.71
N SER A 249 -7.02 4.19 5.79
CA SER A 249 -7.99 3.75 6.81
C SER A 249 -7.39 3.93 8.20
N GLY A 250 -8.22 4.13 9.21
CA GLY A 250 -7.74 4.30 10.58
C GLY A 250 -8.75 5.01 11.47
N THR A 251 -8.26 5.86 12.36
CA THR A 251 -9.09 6.58 13.33
C THR A 251 -8.74 8.05 13.44
N ILE A 252 -9.74 8.85 13.81
CA ILE A 252 -9.60 10.25 14.21
C ILE A 252 -10.39 10.48 15.49
N THR A 253 -9.80 11.24 16.41
CA THR A 253 -10.39 11.56 17.70
C THR A 253 -10.59 13.07 17.81
N TYR A 254 -11.82 13.45 18.13
CA TYR A 254 -12.20 14.83 18.43
C TYR A 254 -12.31 14.99 19.94
N PRO A 255 -11.43 15.76 20.59
CA PRO A 255 -11.53 16.01 22.03
C PRO A 255 -12.86 16.68 22.37
N GLU A 256 -13.41 16.36 23.54
CA GLU A 256 -14.72 16.89 23.95
C GLU A 256 -14.74 18.42 23.93
N GLY A 257 -15.78 18.99 23.31
CA GLY A 257 -16.02 20.43 23.28
C GLY A 257 -15.13 21.23 22.31
N THR A 258 -14.22 20.60 21.57
CA THR A 258 -13.36 21.27 20.58
C THR A 258 -14.02 21.45 19.21
N ASN A 259 -14.90 20.53 18.83
CA ASN A 259 -15.64 20.56 17.57
C ASN A 259 -17.16 20.57 17.82
N LYS A 260 -17.89 21.37 17.05
CA LYS A 260 -19.36 21.52 17.20
C LYS A 260 -20.15 20.31 16.69
N ASN A 261 -19.56 19.53 15.78
CA ASN A 261 -20.23 18.46 15.06
C ASN A 261 -19.73 17.07 15.44
N PHE A 262 -18.50 16.96 15.94
CA PHE A 262 -17.86 15.69 16.27
C PHE A 262 -17.29 15.71 17.69
N SER A 263 -17.40 14.58 18.38
CA SER A 263 -16.83 14.37 19.72
C SER A 263 -16.59 12.88 19.94
N GLY A 264 -15.41 12.50 20.41
CA GLY A 264 -15.02 11.11 20.58
C GLY A 264 -14.25 10.54 19.38
N ILE A 265 -14.20 9.22 19.30
CA ILE A 265 -13.36 8.46 18.36
C ILE A 265 -14.23 8.01 17.18
N TYR A 266 -13.70 8.19 15.97
CA TYR A 266 -14.35 7.79 14.72
C TYR A 266 -13.40 6.91 13.92
N THR A 267 -13.93 5.90 13.23
CA THR A 267 -13.21 5.34 12.08
C THR A 267 -13.09 6.41 11.02
N PHE A 268 -11.96 6.44 10.33
CA PHE A 268 -11.63 7.48 9.37
C PHE A 268 -11.02 6.85 8.13
N ASN A 269 -11.73 6.95 7.01
CA ASN A 269 -11.32 6.35 5.74
C ASN A 269 -11.32 7.42 4.66
N GLY A 270 -10.40 7.30 3.70
CA GLY A 270 -10.30 8.26 2.61
C GLY A 270 -9.75 7.68 1.33
N LYS A 271 -10.11 8.32 0.21
CA LYS A 271 -9.64 8.04 -1.14
C LYS A 271 -9.18 9.33 -1.80
N ILE A 272 -8.22 9.22 -2.72
CA ILE A 272 -7.85 10.35 -3.58
C ILE A 272 -9.06 10.80 -4.39
N GLY A 273 -9.23 12.12 -4.46
CA GLY A 273 -10.28 12.76 -5.23
C GLY A 273 -10.73 14.05 -4.56
N ASP A 274 -11.42 14.89 -5.31
CA ASP A 274 -11.93 16.15 -4.79
C ASP A 274 -13.00 15.91 -3.71
N PRO A 275 -13.06 16.75 -2.67
CA PRO A 275 -14.15 16.71 -1.70
C PRO A 275 -15.50 17.01 -2.38
N PRO A 276 -16.59 16.32 -2.00
CA PRO A 276 -17.89 16.49 -2.65
C PRO A 276 -18.43 17.94 -2.58
N PRO A 277 -18.97 18.49 -3.70
CA PRO A 277 -19.37 19.91 -3.80
C PRO A 277 -20.39 20.41 -2.77
N ASN A 278 -21.20 19.50 -2.21
CA ASN A 278 -22.34 19.79 -1.34
C ASN A 278 -22.12 19.43 0.14
N GLN A 279 -20.91 19.08 0.55
CA GLN A 279 -20.63 18.87 1.97
C GLN A 279 -20.49 20.21 2.72
N ARG A 280 -21.12 20.30 3.90
CA ARG A 280 -20.87 21.41 4.84
C ARG A 280 -19.41 21.32 5.27
N GLY A 281 -18.55 22.18 4.72
CA GLY A 281 -17.10 22.06 4.85
C GLY A 281 -16.36 21.92 3.53
N ASN A 282 -16.99 22.30 2.40
CA ASN A 282 -16.34 22.52 1.11
C ASN A 282 -14.93 23.10 1.35
N VAL A 283 -13.92 22.31 1.00
CA VAL A 283 -12.49 22.54 1.26
C VAL A 283 -12.13 23.98 0.92
N ASN A 284 -11.90 24.78 1.95
CA ASN A 284 -10.78 25.69 1.84
C ASN A 284 -9.57 24.78 1.99
N HIS A 285 -8.89 24.47 0.88
CA HIS A 285 -7.48 24.09 0.99
C HIS A 285 -6.84 25.12 1.92
N PRO A 286 -6.08 24.72 2.95
CA PRO A 286 -5.37 25.69 3.76
C PRO A 286 -4.60 26.63 2.82
N PRO A 287 -4.65 27.96 2.97
CA PRO A 287 -3.95 28.88 2.08
C PRO A 287 -2.44 28.61 1.96
N SER A 288 -1.88 27.83 2.89
CA SER A 288 -0.50 27.37 2.92
C SER A 288 -0.19 26.20 1.98
N VAL A 289 -1.19 25.57 1.34
CA VAL A 289 -0.99 24.40 0.46
C VAL A 289 -1.04 24.82 -1.01
N ASP A 290 0.03 24.52 -1.75
CA ASP A 290 0.04 24.65 -3.22
C ASP A 290 -0.44 23.35 -3.87
N THR A 291 -1.71 23.34 -4.28
CA THR A 291 -2.34 22.19 -4.92
C THR A 291 -1.69 21.82 -6.26
N ASN A 292 -1.03 22.77 -6.96
CA ASN A 292 -0.34 22.44 -8.20
C ASN A 292 0.87 21.55 -7.95
N THR A 293 1.59 21.80 -6.86
CA THR A 293 2.75 21.00 -6.49
C THR A 293 2.33 19.61 -5.99
N VAL A 294 1.23 19.51 -5.23
CA VAL A 294 0.60 18.20 -4.91
C VAL A 294 0.28 17.43 -6.19
N ASP A 295 -0.39 18.08 -7.14
CA ASP A 295 -0.78 17.46 -8.41
C ASP A 295 0.43 17.01 -9.24
N GLN A 296 1.52 17.78 -9.23
CA GLN A 296 2.77 17.43 -9.93
C GLN A 296 3.43 16.19 -9.32
N LEU A 297 3.56 16.12 -8.00
CA LEU A 297 4.12 14.96 -7.31
C LEU A 297 3.23 13.71 -7.50
N ALA A 298 1.91 13.86 -7.37
CA ALA A 298 0.97 12.77 -7.61
C ALA A 298 1.03 12.26 -9.06
N LYS A 299 1.13 13.15 -10.06
CA LYS A 299 1.33 12.78 -11.47
C LYS A 299 2.65 12.07 -11.72
N THR A 300 3.69 12.40 -10.95
CA THR A 300 5.00 11.74 -11.05
C THR A 300 4.96 10.32 -10.50
N LEU A 301 4.24 10.10 -9.39
CA LEU A 301 4.10 8.79 -8.74
C LEU A 301 3.13 7.84 -9.44
N GLY A 302 2.07 8.37 -10.07
CA GLY A 302 1.01 7.58 -10.69
C GLY A 302 1.50 6.52 -11.70
N PRO A 303 2.37 6.84 -12.67
CA PRO A 303 2.91 5.87 -13.61
C PRO A 303 3.76 4.78 -12.93
N TYR A 304 4.49 5.11 -11.86
CA TYR A 304 5.30 4.13 -11.13
C TYR A 304 4.42 3.10 -10.45
N ILE A 305 3.32 3.56 -9.84
CA ILE A 305 2.29 2.69 -9.27
C ILE A 305 1.76 1.69 -10.31
N GLN A 306 1.46 2.17 -11.52
CA GLN A 306 1.00 1.33 -12.63
C GLN A 306 2.07 0.34 -13.10
N ILE A 307 3.33 0.78 -13.15
CA ILE A 307 4.48 -0.07 -13.49
C ILE A 307 4.70 -1.17 -12.43
N GLY A 308 4.61 -0.84 -11.14
CA GLY A 308 4.74 -1.82 -10.05
C GLY A 308 3.70 -2.93 -10.15
N PHE A 309 2.44 -2.58 -10.39
CA PHE A 309 1.37 -3.54 -10.67
C PHE A 309 1.68 -4.44 -11.88
N ALA A 310 2.15 -3.85 -12.98
CA ALA A 310 2.54 -4.60 -14.17
C ALA A 310 3.70 -5.57 -13.89
N ILE A 311 4.72 -5.15 -13.13
CA ILE A 311 5.86 -5.99 -12.75
C ILE A 311 5.40 -7.20 -11.96
N SER A 312 4.55 -7.01 -10.94
CA SER A 312 4.00 -8.13 -10.16
C SER A 312 3.31 -9.14 -11.07
N LEU A 313 2.33 -8.70 -11.87
CA LEU A 313 1.59 -9.60 -12.75
C LEU A 313 2.46 -10.28 -13.81
N LEU A 314 3.46 -9.60 -14.37
CA LEU A 314 4.38 -10.19 -15.35
C LEU A 314 5.28 -11.26 -14.74
N PHE A 315 5.69 -11.09 -13.48
CA PHE A 315 6.46 -12.10 -12.77
C PHE A 315 5.62 -13.38 -12.58
N GLY A 316 4.40 -13.25 -12.03
CA GLY A 316 3.48 -14.38 -11.89
C GLY A 316 3.08 -15.03 -13.22
N ALA A 317 3.03 -14.23 -14.30
CA ALA A 317 2.70 -14.67 -15.66
C ALA A 317 3.89 -15.29 -16.43
N GLY A 318 5.11 -15.25 -15.88
CA GLY A 318 6.37 -15.63 -16.54
C GLY A 318 6.51 -17.07 -17.05
N GLY A 319 5.48 -17.92 -16.87
CA GLY A 319 5.30 -19.18 -17.58
C GLY A 319 5.42 -20.43 -16.70
N ALA A 320 4.34 -21.21 -16.59
CA ALA A 320 4.25 -22.53 -15.91
C ALA A 320 4.85 -22.65 -14.49
N LEU A 321 5.25 -21.54 -13.87
CA LEU A 321 5.90 -21.49 -12.56
C LEU A 321 5.00 -22.04 -11.44
N PHE A 322 3.69 -21.89 -11.60
CA PHE A 322 2.66 -22.54 -10.79
C PHE A 322 1.43 -22.86 -11.64
N LYS A 323 0.59 -23.79 -11.13
CA LYS A 323 -0.73 -24.12 -11.69
C LYS A 323 -1.57 -22.83 -11.67
N GLY A 324 -1.78 -22.17 -12.81
CA GLY A 324 -2.49 -20.88 -12.90
C GLY A 324 -1.72 -19.74 -13.59
N GLY A 325 -0.39 -19.83 -13.69
CA GLY A 325 0.41 -18.75 -14.32
C GLY A 325 0.06 -18.50 -15.80
N LYS A 326 -0.31 -19.55 -16.56
CA LYS A 326 -0.80 -19.39 -17.93
C LYS A 326 -2.13 -18.64 -17.98
N TRP A 327 -3.07 -19.04 -17.13
CA TRP A 327 -4.36 -18.35 -17.04
C TRP A 327 -4.17 -16.89 -16.63
N LEU A 328 -3.26 -16.59 -15.68
CA LEU A 328 -2.94 -15.23 -15.26
C LEU A 328 -2.48 -14.38 -16.45
N LYS A 329 -1.55 -14.92 -17.25
CA LYS A 329 -1.06 -14.27 -18.48
C LYS A 329 -2.20 -13.98 -19.45
N ASP A 330 -2.99 -15.01 -19.77
CA ASP A 330 -4.07 -14.90 -20.75
C ASP A 330 -5.16 -13.92 -20.27
N LYS A 331 -5.47 -13.92 -18.96
CA LYS A 331 -6.49 -13.07 -18.34
C LYS A 331 -6.08 -11.60 -18.24
N PHE A 332 -4.85 -11.33 -17.81
CA PHE A 332 -4.41 -9.98 -17.42
C PHE A 332 -3.51 -9.30 -18.45
N SER A 333 -3.09 -9.97 -19.53
CA SER A 333 -2.20 -9.38 -20.54
C SER A 333 -2.71 -8.05 -21.11
N SER A 334 -4.02 -7.91 -21.36
CA SER A 334 -4.59 -6.64 -21.85
C SER A 334 -4.56 -5.54 -20.80
N GLU A 335 -4.89 -5.86 -19.54
CA GLU A 335 -4.90 -4.91 -18.43
C GLU A 335 -3.49 -4.43 -18.11
N VAL A 336 -2.52 -5.35 -18.04
CA VAL A 336 -1.10 -5.02 -17.89
C VAL A 336 -0.64 -4.10 -19.02
N LYS A 337 -0.98 -4.43 -20.26
CA LYS A 337 -0.60 -3.61 -21.42
C LYS A 337 -1.21 -2.21 -21.35
N GLU A 338 -2.49 -2.10 -21.04
CA GLU A 338 -3.20 -0.82 -20.89
C GLU A 338 -2.53 0.06 -19.82
N LYS A 339 -2.29 -0.49 -18.62
CA LYS A 339 -1.65 0.24 -17.52
C LYS A 339 -0.25 0.74 -17.89
N VAL A 340 0.52 -0.06 -18.60
CA VAL A 340 1.87 0.33 -19.01
C VAL A 340 1.83 1.34 -20.18
N ASP A 341 0.90 1.20 -21.12
CA ASP A 341 0.70 2.17 -22.20
C ASP A 341 0.33 3.56 -21.62
N ASP A 342 -0.57 3.60 -20.62
CA ASP A 342 -0.94 4.82 -19.89
C ASP A 342 0.26 5.42 -19.13
N ALA A 343 1.06 4.58 -18.46
CA ALA A 343 2.27 5.02 -17.76
C ALA A 343 3.30 5.63 -18.73
N VAL A 344 3.52 4.98 -19.88
CA VAL A 344 4.40 5.47 -20.94
C VAL A 344 3.89 6.80 -21.52
N GLU A 345 2.59 6.94 -21.72
CA GLU A 345 2.02 8.19 -22.24
C GLU A 345 2.14 9.35 -21.22
N THR A 346 1.92 9.06 -19.95
CA THR A 346 2.06 10.06 -18.87
C THR A 346 3.51 10.51 -18.72
N THR A 347 4.47 9.58 -18.76
CA THR A 347 5.91 9.90 -18.64
C THR A 347 6.47 10.66 -19.85
N LYS A 348 5.80 10.66 -21.01
CA LYS A 348 6.19 11.52 -22.16
C LYS A 348 5.91 13.00 -21.91
N GLN A 349 4.94 13.32 -21.07
CA GLN A 349 4.65 14.71 -20.71
C GLN A 349 5.88 15.25 -19.98
N GLU A 350 6.30 16.49 -20.28
CA GLU A 350 7.37 17.13 -19.52
C GLU A 350 6.89 17.31 -18.07
N LEU A 351 7.32 16.41 -17.20
CA LEU A 351 7.20 16.56 -15.76
C LEU A 351 8.39 17.39 -15.29
N SER A 352 8.14 18.35 -14.42
CA SER A 352 9.22 19.06 -13.71
C SER A 352 10.08 18.05 -12.98
N GLU A 353 11.40 18.23 -13.00
CA GLU A 353 12.28 17.47 -12.13
C GLU A 353 11.89 17.71 -10.68
N VAL A 354 11.72 16.63 -9.93
CA VAL A 354 11.45 16.69 -8.50
C VAL A 354 12.79 16.88 -7.79
N PRO A 355 12.88 17.75 -6.77
CA PRO A 355 14.12 17.90 -6.01
C PRO A 355 14.64 16.55 -5.50
N PRO A 356 15.97 16.30 -5.55
CA PRO A 356 16.56 15.03 -5.13
C PRO A 356 16.20 14.62 -3.68
N ASP A 357 15.92 15.60 -2.82
CA ASP A 357 15.63 15.36 -1.41
C ASP A 357 14.21 14.86 -1.14
N GLU A 358 13.30 14.90 -2.12
CA GLU A 358 11.90 14.48 -1.91
C GLU A 358 11.73 12.95 -1.96
N PHE A 359 12.38 12.28 -2.92
CA PHE A 359 12.24 10.84 -3.14
C PHE A 359 13.49 10.05 -2.77
N ASN A 360 14.03 10.32 -1.58
CA ASN A 360 15.12 9.52 -1.01
C ASN A 360 14.55 8.38 -0.13
N ASN A 361 15.43 7.47 0.30
CA ASN A 361 15.09 6.33 1.18
C ASN A 361 15.11 6.69 2.68
N GLN A 362 15.15 7.97 3.03
CA GLN A 362 15.14 8.41 4.42
C GLN A 362 13.71 8.31 4.98
N SER A 363 13.59 7.88 6.24
CA SER A 363 12.31 7.93 6.95
C SER A 363 11.89 9.39 7.15
N THR A 364 10.60 9.65 6.98
CA THR A 364 9.97 10.95 7.25
C THR A 364 10.17 11.34 8.70
N THR A 365 9.93 10.40 9.62
CA THR A 365 10.10 10.61 11.06
C THR A 365 11.57 10.84 11.39
N ALA A 366 12.48 10.02 10.86
CA ALA A 366 13.91 10.20 11.10
C ALA A 366 14.44 11.55 10.56
N LYS A 367 13.93 12.02 9.42
CA LYS A 367 14.27 13.33 8.85
C LYS A 367 13.81 14.46 9.77
N GLN A 368 12.57 14.42 10.24
CA GLN A 368 12.03 15.41 11.18
C GLN A 368 12.80 15.44 12.50
N LEU A 369 13.14 14.28 13.05
CA LEU A 369 13.98 14.15 14.24
C LEU A 369 15.38 14.73 14.01
N THR A 370 15.99 14.47 12.85
CA THR A 370 17.30 15.04 12.49
C THR A 370 17.24 16.58 12.43
N GLU A 371 16.17 17.14 11.87
CA GLU A 371 15.94 18.59 11.87
C GLU A 371 15.75 19.13 13.30
N GLU A 372 15.01 18.43 14.16
CA GLU A 372 14.85 18.80 15.58
C GLU A 372 16.18 18.78 16.33
N MET A 373 16.98 17.73 16.14
CA MET A 373 18.31 17.57 16.72
C MET A 373 19.23 18.75 16.35
N ASN A 374 19.21 19.16 15.09
CA ASN A 374 19.99 20.29 14.59
C ASN A 374 19.51 21.65 15.14
N ASN A 375 18.24 21.76 15.53
CA ASN A 375 17.64 22.98 16.04
C ASN A 375 17.69 23.10 17.58
N THR A 376 17.92 21.99 18.30
CA THR A 376 18.13 22.03 19.75
C THR A 376 19.60 22.29 20.11
N SER A 377 19.83 23.07 21.17
CA SER A 377 21.17 23.32 21.73
C SER A 377 21.43 22.53 23.02
N ASP A 378 20.48 21.70 23.46
CA ASP A 378 20.60 20.88 24.67
C ASP A 378 21.22 19.51 24.33
N PRO A 379 22.43 19.19 24.83
CA PRO A 379 23.12 17.94 24.51
C PRO A 379 22.39 16.68 24.98
N GLU A 380 21.66 16.74 26.11
CA GLU A 380 20.90 15.57 26.58
C GLU A 380 19.73 15.31 25.65
N LYS A 381 19.02 16.37 25.23
CA LYS A 381 17.94 16.27 24.24
C LYS A 381 18.46 15.79 22.87
N GLN A 382 19.65 16.23 22.44
CA GLN A 382 20.26 15.73 21.19
C GLN A 382 20.48 14.22 21.25
N LYS A 383 20.97 13.71 22.39
CA LYS A 383 21.19 12.29 22.59
C LYS A 383 19.89 11.49 22.61
N GLU A 384 18.85 12.00 23.26
CA GLU A 384 17.51 11.38 23.25
C GLU A 384 16.96 11.26 21.81
N ILE A 385 17.13 12.31 21.01
CA ILE A 385 16.70 12.31 19.60
C ILE A 385 17.54 11.34 18.75
N GLU A 386 18.85 11.25 18.99
CA GLU A 386 19.74 10.29 18.31
C GLU A 386 19.29 8.85 18.59
N GLU A 387 18.98 8.52 19.85
CA GLU A 387 18.44 7.20 20.23
C GLU A 387 17.07 6.92 19.58
N GLU A 388 16.23 7.94 19.39
CA GLU A 388 14.93 7.80 18.70
C GLU A 388 15.08 7.57 17.18
N ILE A 389 16.06 8.24 16.54
CA ILE A 389 16.38 8.03 15.12
C ILE A 389 16.86 6.60 14.89
N ASP A 390 17.74 6.09 15.76
CA ASP A 390 18.24 4.72 15.65
C ASP A 390 17.11 3.69 15.79
N GLN A 391 16.21 3.88 16.77
CA GLN A 391 15.03 3.03 16.95
C GLN A 391 14.09 3.04 15.75
N GLU A 392 13.86 4.21 15.16
CA GLU A 392 13.02 4.35 13.97
C GLU A 392 13.61 3.59 12.77
N ASN A 393 14.92 3.75 12.53
CA ASN A 393 15.60 3.07 11.43
C ASN A 393 15.59 1.54 11.63
N GLU A 394 15.83 1.05 12.85
CA GLU A 394 15.75 -0.38 13.17
C GLU A 394 14.32 -0.92 12.98
N ALA A 395 13.31 -0.16 13.39
CA ALA A 395 11.91 -0.54 13.24
C ALA A 395 11.48 -0.64 11.77
N ASP A 396 11.94 0.28 10.91
CA ASP A 396 11.68 0.28 9.47
C ASP A 396 12.34 -0.91 8.75
N GLU A 397 13.56 -1.27 9.13
CA GLU A 397 14.23 -2.45 8.57
C GLU A 397 13.51 -3.73 8.96
N LYS A 398 13.13 -3.84 10.24
CA LYS A 398 12.47 -5.03 10.76
C LYS A 398 11.05 -5.21 10.22
N SER A 399 10.26 -4.14 10.10
CA SER A 399 8.86 -4.25 9.65
C SER A 399 8.75 -4.81 8.24
N PHE A 400 9.69 -4.48 7.36
CA PHE A 400 9.69 -5.03 6.01
C PHE A 400 10.00 -6.54 6.01
N GLU A 401 10.93 -7.00 6.86
CA GLU A 401 11.23 -8.42 7.01
C GLU A 401 10.03 -9.20 7.59
N ASP A 402 9.35 -8.63 8.58
CA ASP A 402 8.17 -9.23 9.21
C ASP A 402 6.97 -9.27 8.23
N GLU A 403 6.68 -8.20 7.48
CA GLU A 403 5.56 -8.17 6.50
C GLU A 403 5.70 -9.23 5.38
N GLU A 404 6.90 -9.43 4.84
CA GLU A 404 7.12 -10.48 3.83
C GLU A 404 7.07 -11.89 4.44
N THR A 405 7.41 -12.03 5.72
CA THR A 405 7.36 -13.32 6.44
C THR A 405 5.92 -13.68 6.82
N ASP A 406 5.11 -12.73 7.29
CA ASP A 406 3.70 -12.95 7.68
C ASP A 406 2.81 -13.37 6.49
N LEU A 407 3.14 -12.93 5.28
CA LEU A 407 2.50 -13.42 4.04
C LEU A 407 2.88 -14.86 3.66
N THR A 408 3.81 -15.49 4.38
CA THR A 408 4.32 -16.86 4.12
C THR A 408 4.21 -17.81 5.31
N GLY A 409 4.22 -17.30 6.54
CA GLY A 409 4.50 -18.08 7.76
C GLY A 409 3.42 -19.08 8.17
N GLU A 410 2.14 -18.83 7.85
CA GLU A 410 1.05 -19.76 8.20
C GLU A 410 0.99 -20.99 7.26
N GLY A 411 1.69 -20.96 6.13
CA GLY A 411 1.71 -22.06 5.16
C GLY A 411 2.66 -23.21 5.52
N GLU A 412 3.74 -22.94 6.28
CA GLU A 412 4.84 -23.90 6.46
C GLU A 412 4.56 -25.03 7.46
N THR A 413 3.61 -24.88 8.39
CA THR A 413 3.40 -25.84 9.49
C THR A 413 2.24 -26.80 9.30
N ALA A 414 1.37 -26.58 8.31
CA ALA A 414 0.13 -27.33 8.14
C ALA A 414 0.12 -28.13 6.82
N ASN A 415 0.02 -29.46 6.90
CA ASN A 415 -0.07 -30.34 5.74
C ASN A 415 -1.47 -30.37 5.11
N THR A 416 -2.49 -29.90 5.83
CA THR A 416 -3.89 -29.82 5.36
C THR A 416 -4.51 -28.47 5.71
N LEU A 417 -5.69 -28.19 5.14
CA LEU A 417 -6.54 -27.07 5.54
C LEU A 417 -7.01 -27.22 7.00
N ASP A 418 -7.19 -28.48 7.43
CA ASP A 418 -7.53 -28.85 8.80
C ASP A 418 -6.38 -28.47 9.76
N GLU A 419 -5.13 -28.75 9.40
CA GLU A 419 -3.95 -28.39 10.21
C GLU A 419 -3.64 -26.88 10.24
N ALA A 420 -4.13 -26.11 9.25
CA ALA A 420 -3.94 -24.66 9.19
C ALA A 420 -5.03 -23.89 9.95
N LEU A 421 -6.15 -24.56 10.25
CA LEU A 421 -7.32 -24.00 10.90
C LEU A 421 -7.58 -24.60 12.30
N GLU A 422 -6.77 -25.57 12.72
CA GLU A 422 -6.65 -26.08 14.11
C GLU A 422 -5.65 -25.24 14.91
#